data_AF-W6NHB0-F1
#
_entry.id   AF-W6NHB0-F1
#
_cell.length_a   1.000
_cell.length_b   1.000
_cell.length_c   1.000
_cell.angle_alpha   90.00
_cell.angle_beta   90.00
_cell.angle_gamma   90.00
#
_symmetry.space_group_name_H-M   'P 1'
#
loop_
_entity.id
_entity.type
_entity.pdbx_description
1 polymer ?
#
loop_
_entity_poly.entity_id
_entity_poly.type
_entity_poly.pdbx_seq_one_letter_code
_entity_poly.pdbx_strand_id
1 'polypeptide(L)'
;MGATKDGYSCYGGFGYESRNTDGERILEYADSHNLAIVNTRFRKRDSHLITFYSGENRTQVDFVLVRHRDQGLVTDAKTVPYETVATQHRPLICSLKIASPKPKSAERCGPARIKWWRLKEIEAAVVSNILLPAVTTVDETWKGAAEAITRVARSKLGMTKPGRRKLDKQTWLWTDHITDKVCEEEKQYHAFLIVKTTDTWQRYQIAKKEANKAVASKKAAHYADLNRKLESRNGERYVYRLARTRNRETEYIEKFFGINDENGHLLTDRRQTLKRWRQFFANISTVEFAHPASPALRQYTVPFRR
;
A
#
# COMPACT_ATOMS: atom_id res chain seq x y z
N MET A 1 -26.61 17.71 24.85
CA MET A 1 -25.68 17.25 25.91
C MET A 1 -25.52 18.24 27.06
N GLY A 2 -25.86 19.53 26.90
CA GLY A 2 -25.85 20.49 28.02
C GLY A 2 -24.52 21.21 28.23
N ALA A 3 -24.50 22.39 28.85
CA ALA A 3 -23.25 23.07 29.22
C ALA A 3 -22.57 22.47 30.48
N THR A 4 -23.23 21.59 31.22
CA THR A 4 -22.76 21.05 32.51
C THR A 4 -22.13 19.66 32.35
N LYS A 5 -21.15 19.35 33.20
CA LYS A 5 -20.40 18.08 33.17
C LYS A 5 -21.04 16.96 33.99
N ASP A 6 -21.76 17.31 35.06
CA ASP A 6 -22.58 16.42 35.90
C ASP A 6 -21.90 15.08 36.26
N GLY A 7 -20.59 15.09 36.50
CA GLY A 7 -19.82 13.92 36.93
C GLY A 7 -19.31 12.99 35.82
N TYR A 8 -19.76 13.15 34.57
CA TYR A 8 -19.38 12.26 33.48
C TYR A 8 -17.92 12.47 33.03
N SER A 9 -17.12 11.40 33.04
CA SER A 9 -15.71 11.44 32.65
C SER A 9 -15.51 11.55 31.13
N CYS A 10 -16.49 11.03 30.37
CA CYS A 10 -16.55 11.06 28.92
C CYS A 10 -16.79 12.49 28.35
N TYR A 11 -17.29 13.41 29.19
CA TYR A 11 -17.78 14.73 28.76
C TYR A 11 -16.86 15.89 29.14
N GLY A 12 -16.72 16.85 28.23
CA GLY A 12 -15.80 17.97 28.39
C GLY A 12 -16.39 19.27 28.95
N GLY A 13 -17.71 19.40 29.05
CA GLY A 13 -18.35 20.59 29.61
C GLY A 13 -18.62 21.74 28.62
N PHE A 14 -18.37 21.55 27.31
CA PHE A 14 -18.54 22.60 26.30
C PHE A 14 -19.58 22.27 25.22
N GLY A 15 -20.74 21.74 25.62
CA GLY A 15 -21.85 21.49 24.71
C GLY A 15 -22.76 22.70 24.50
N TYR A 16 -23.60 22.63 23.48
CA TYR A 16 -24.63 23.64 23.20
C TYR A 16 -25.91 23.38 24.01
N GLU A 17 -26.51 24.47 24.49
CA GLU A 17 -27.80 24.52 25.21
C GLU A 17 -27.89 23.62 26.46
N SER A 18 -29.12 23.33 26.92
CA SER A 18 -29.42 22.44 28.05
C SER A 18 -29.45 20.97 27.60
N ARG A 19 -29.32 20.06 28.57
CA ARG A 19 -29.32 18.62 28.29
C ARG A 19 -30.75 18.10 28.14
N ASN A 20 -31.02 17.37 27.06
CA ASN A 20 -32.25 16.62 26.85
C ASN A 20 -32.07 15.15 27.25
N THR A 21 -33.18 14.40 27.32
CA THR A 21 -33.20 12.97 27.68
C THR A 21 -32.33 12.11 26.77
N ASP A 22 -32.33 12.38 25.46
CA ASP A 22 -31.46 11.66 24.51
C ASP A 22 -29.98 11.99 24.72
N GLY A 23 -29.68 13.21 25.14
CA GLY A 23 -28.32 13.60 25.53
C GLY A 23 -27.83 12.82 26.74
N GLU A 24 -28.69 12.58 27.74
CA GLU A 24 -28.33 11.75 28.89
C GLU A 24 -27.99 10.31 28.46
N ARG A 25 -28.79 9.71 27.58
CA ARG A 25 -28.54 8.37 27.03
C ARG A 25 -27.20 8.25 26.31
N ILE A 26 -26.81 9.28 25.54
CA ILE A 26 -25.52 9.29 24.84
C ILE A 26 -24.36 9.40 25.86
N LEU A 27 -24.54 10.14 26.96
CA LEU A 27 -23.54 10.23 28.02
C LEU A 27 -23.36 8.89 28.74
N GLU A 28 -24.46 8.25 29.13
CA GLU A 28 -24.46 6.91 29.73
C GLU A 28 -23.81 5.87 28.82
N TYR A 29 -24.13 5.90 27.51
CA TYR A 29 -23.52 5.03 26.52
C TYR A 29 -22.01 5.26 26.39
N ALA A 30 -21.58 6.53 26.30
CA ALA A 30 -20.17 6.86 26.16
C ALA A 30 -19.37 6.51 27.41
N ASP A 31 -19.92 6.74 28.60
CA ASP A 31 -19.27 6.41 29.87
C ASP A 31 -19.14 4.89 30.06
N SER A 32 -20.21 4.12 29.80
CA SER A 32 -20.19 2.64 29.89
C SER A 32 -19.22 1.97 28.92
N HIS A 33 -18.97 2.57 27.75
CA HIS A 33 -18.07 2.04 26.73
C HIS A 33 -16.66 2.66 26.76
N ASN A 34 -16.35 3.47 27.79
CA ASN A 34 -15.06 4.15 27.95
C ASN A 34 -14.68 4.97 26.70
N LEU A 35 -15.66 5.71 26.17
CA LEU A 35 -15.55 6.62 25.04
C LEU A 35 -15.52 8.06 25.55
N ALA A 36 -14.83 8.94 24.84
CA ALA A 36 -14.80 10.37 25.07
C ALA A 36 -15.53 11.09 23.94
N ILE A 37 -16.41 12.03 24.30
CA ILE A 37 -17.13 12.88 23.34
C ILE A 37 -16.26 14.09 23.04
N VAL A 38 -15.47 14.01 21.97
CA VAL A 38 -14.37 14.94 21.72
C VAL A 38 -14.85 16.36 21.39
N ASN A 39 -16.02 16.48 20.76
CA ASN A 39 -16.65 17.77 20.44
C ASN A 39 -16.83 18.67 21.66
N THR A 40 -17.10 18.05 22.81
CA THR A 40 -17.49 18.76 24.03
C THR A 40 -16.30 19.14 24.90
N ARG A 41 -15.08 18.76 24.49
CA ARG A 41 -13.83 19.02 25.24
C ARG A 41 -13.11 20.29 24.80
N PHE A 42 -13.46 20.83 23.64
CA PHE A 42 -12.88 22.07 23.15
C PHE A 42 -13.86 23.22 23.34
N ARG A 43 -13.43 24.29 24.01
CA ARG A 43 -14.24 25.51 24.11
C ARG A 43 -14.36 26.16 22.73
N LYS A 44 -15.58 26.26 22.20
CA LYS A 44 -15.90 26.85 20.90
C LYS A 44 -17.00 27.91 21.03
N ARG A 45 -17.14 28.73 19.98
CA ARG A 45 -18.29 29.63 19.82
C ARG A 45 -19.51 28.79 19.39
N ASP A 46 -20.71 29.22 19.75
CA ASP A 46 -21.96 28.51 19.43
C ASP A 46 -22.10 28.18 17.95
N SER A 47 -21.70 29.09 17.06
CA SER A 47 -21.71 28.86 15.60
C SER A 47 -20.85 27.69 15.13
N HIS A 48 -19.88 27.25 15.94
CA HIS A 48 -19.00 26.10 15.68
C HIS A 48 -19.40 24.86 16.50
N LEU A 49 -20.48 24.93 17.28
CA LEU A 49 -21.06 23.80 18.03
C LEU A 49 -22.35 23.29 17.40
N ILE A 50 -23.15 24.18 16.80
CA ILE A 50 -24.43 23.84 16.19
C ILE A 50 -24.20 23.00 14.93
N THR A 51 -24.79 21.80 14.88
CA THR A 51 -24.66 20.87 13.75
C THR A 51 -25.94 20.74 12.94
N PHE A 52 -27.08 21.19 13.47
CA PHE A 52 -28.37 21.09 12.79
C PHE A 52 -29.21 22.37 12.90
N TYR A 53 -29.85 22.75 11.80
CA TYR A 53 -30.77 23.87 11.67
C TYR A 53 -32.12 23.40 11.12
N SER A 54 -33.20 23.77 11.80
CA SER A 54 -34.57 23.62 11.30
C SER A 54 -35.37 24.87 11.60
N GLY A 55 -35.53 25.75 10.61
CA GLY A 55 -36.11 27.08 10.81
C GLY A 55 -35.25 27.91 11.76
N GLU A 56 -35.88 28.42 12.83
CA GLU A 56 -35.19 29.16 13.90
C GLU A 56 -34.50 28.25 14.94
N ASN A 57 -34.83 26.96 14.95
CA ASN A 57 -34.29 26.00 15.91
C ASN A 57 -32.88 25.55 15.53
N ARG A 58 -31.99 25.55 16.52
CA ARG A 58 -30.57 25.22 16.39
C ARG A 58 -30.25 24.13 17.39
N THR A 59 -29.63 23.04 16.95
CA THR A 59 -29.26 21.95 17.85
C THR A 59 -27.90 21.35 17.52
N GLN A 60 -27.32 20.68 18.50
CA GLN A 60 -26.11 19.89 18.36
C GLN A 60 -26.48 18.41 18.44
N VAL A 61 -26.49 17.73 17.30
CA VAL A 61 -26.92 16.32 17.17
C VAL A 61 -25.80 15.40 16.67
N ASP A 62 -24.80 15.97 15.99
CA ASP A 62 -23.67 15.21 15.46
C ASP A 62 -22.49 15.23 16.44
N PHE A 63 -22.03 14.05 16.85
CA PHE A 63 -20.95 13.89 17.82
C PHE A 63 -19.90 12.90 17.32
N VAL A 64 -18.63 13.19 17.61
CA VAL A 64 -17.54 12.25 17.40
C VAL A 64 -17.17 11.62 18.74
N LEU A 65 -17.13 10.29 18.76
CA LEU A 65 -16.72 9.47 19.90
C LEU A 65 -15.37 8.83 19.60
N VAL A 66 -14.43 8.96 20.54
CA VAL A 66 -13.10 8.33 20.46
C VAL A 66 -12.88 7.53 21.72
N ARG A 67 -12.16 6.40 21.66
CA ARG A 67 -11.79 5.66 22.87
C ARG A 67 -11.05 6.58 23.84
N HIS A 68 -11.36 6.51 25.13
CA HIS A 68 -10.77 7.38 26.14
C HIS A 68 -9.22 7.33 26.12
N ARG A 69 -8.62 6.16 25.87
CA ARG A 69 -7.16 6.02 25.73
C ARG A 69 -6.56 6.77 24.53
N ASP A 70 -7.33 6.95 23.46
CA ASP A 70 -6.88 7.53 22.19
C ASP A 70 -7.25 9.03 22.10
N GLN A 71 -7.94 9.58 23.11
CA GLN A 71 -8.41 10.96 23.10
C GLN A 71 -7.28 12.00 22.99
N GLY A 72 -6.08 11.68 23.47
CA GLY A 72 -4.90 12.56 23.36
C GLY A 72 -4.40 12.73 21.92
N LEU A 73 -4.87 11.91 20.98
CA LEU A 73 -4.58 12.08 19.56
C LEU A 73 -5.44 13.18 18.92
N VAL A 74 -6.56 13.54 19.54
CA VAL A 74 -7.48 14.54 18.99
C VAL A 74 -6.95 15.93 19.31
N THR A 75 -6.70 16.72 18.28
CA THR A 75 -6.17 18.09 18.42
C THR A 75 -7.26 19.15 18.38
N ASP A 76 -8.33 18.90 17.63
CA ASP A 76 -9.45 19.82 17.52
C ASP A 76 -10.73 19.10 17.06
N ALA A 77 -11.89 19.60 17.48
CA ALA A 77 -13.19 19.21 16.96
C ALA A 77 -14.07 20.45 16.81
N LYS A 78 -14.60 20.71 15.61
CA LYS A 78 -15.43 21.90 15.32
C LYS A 78 -16.40 21.67 14.17
N THR A 79 -17.55 22.32 14.24
CA THR A 79 -18.50 22.38 13.13
C THR A 79 -18.13 23.52 12.18
N VAL A 80 -18.27 23.31 10.88
CA VAL A 80 -18.03 24.35 9.86
C VAL A 80 -19.34 25.04 9.51
N PRO A 81 -19.50 26.34 9.85
CA PRO A 81 -20.78 27.01 9.66
C PRO A 81 -21.10 27.32 8.19
N TYR A 82 -20.14 27.61 7.32
CA TYR A 82 -20.43 28.22 6.00
C TYR A 82 -20.40 27.23 4.83
N GLU A 83 -20.45 25.93 5.09
CA GLU A 83 -20.36 24.88 4.06
C GLU A 83 -21.75 24.34 3.73
N THR A 84 -22.22 24.60 2.51
CA THR A 84 -23.57 24.28 2.00
C THR A 84 -23.70 22.84 1.49
N VAL A 85 -23.09 21.86 2.19
CA VAL A 85 -23.12 20.45 1.74
C VAL A 85 -24.48 19.80 2.01
N ALA A 86 -25.21 20.26 3.05
CA ALA A 86 -26.57 19.85 3.36
C ALA A 86 -27.40 21.05 3.80
N THR A 87 -28.71 21.04 3.52
CA THR A 87 -29.63 22.15 3.81
C THR A 87 -29.90 22.34 5.30
N GLN A 88 -29.79 21.28 6.10
CA GLN A 88 -30.08 21.29 7.54
C GLN A 88 -28.88 20.91 8.42
N HIS A 89 -28.02 20.01 7.97
CA HIS A 89 -26.84 19.56 8.72
C HIS A 89 -25.58 20.33 8.34
N ARG A 90 -24.72 20.58 9.33
CA ARG A 90 -23.41 21.21 9.15
C ARG A 90 -22.30 20.21 9.44
N PRO A 91 -21.28 20.13 8.58
CA PRO A 91 -20.23 19.14 8.73
C PRO A 91 -19.40 19.39 10.00
N LEU A 92 -19.21 18.32 10.77
CA LEU A 92 -18.36 18.28 11.94
C LEU A 92 -16.99 17.73 11.57
N ILE A 93 -15.94 18.49 11.84
CA ILE A 93 -14.56 18.10 11.54
C ILE A 93 -13.83 17.78 12.84
N CYS A 94 -13.31 16.57 12.94
CA CYS A 94 -12.39 16.13 13.99
C CYS A 94 -10.97 15.99 13.41
N SER A 95 -10.02 16.72 13.99
CA SER A 95 -8.61 16.68 13.62
C SER A 95 -7.84 15.76 14.57
N LEU A 96 -7.10 14.80 14.00
CA LEU A 96 -6.34 13.79 14.72
C LEU A 96 -4.87 13.85 14.34
N LYS A 97 -3.96 13.79 15.32
CA LYS A 97 -2.51 13.69 15.11
C LYS A 97 -2.05 12.25 15.35
N ILE A 98 -1.96 11.48 14.28
CA ILE A 98 -1.43 10.11 14.31
C ILE A 98 0.06 10.17 13.97
N ALA A 99 0.92 9.78 14.90
CA ALA A 99 2.34 9.61 14.61
C ALA A 99 2.50 8.49 13.57
N SER A 100 3.20 8.76 12.47
CA SER A 100 3.53 7.71 11.51
C SER A 100 4.40 6.66 12.20
N PRO A 101 4.23 5.35 11.88
CA PRO A 101 5.19 4.35 12.31
C PRO A 101 6.58 4.80 11.89
N LYS A 102 7.56 4.74 12.80
CA LYS A 102 8.95 5.06 12.45
C LYS A 102 9.30 4.29 11.17
N PRO A 103 9.71 4.96 10.09
CA PRO A 103 10.08 4.25 8.87
C PRO A 103 11.18 3.25 9.25
N LYS A 104 10.99 1.97 8.88
CA LYS A 104 12.05 0.96 9.03
C LYS A 104 13.32 1.58 8.43
N SER A 105 14.39 1.64 9.21
CA SER A 105 15.66 2.23 8.78
C SER A 105 16.00 1.67 7.41
N ALA A 106 16.15 2.54 6.42
CA ALA A 106 16.38 2.08 5.07
C ALA A 106 17.67 1.24 5.06
N GLU A 107 17.55 -0.01 4.60
CA GLU A 107 18.68 -0.93 4.51
C GLU A 107 19.80 -0.26 3.70
N ARG A 108 21.04 -0.32 4.18
CA ARG A 108 22.20 0.26 3.48
C ARG A 108 22.93 -0.84 2.72
N CYS A 109 23.48 -0.49 1.56
CA CYS A 109 24.38 -1.36 0.82
C CYS A 109 25.58 -1.73 1.71
N GLY A 110 25.82 -3.03 1.86
CA GLY A 110 27.02 -3.58 2.49
C GLY A 110 28.30 -3.33 1.66
N PRO A 111 29.32 -4.20 1.78
CA PRO A 111 30.57 -4.07 1.03
C PRO A 111 30.34 -3.94 -0.47
N ALA A 112 31.29 -3.31 -1.18
CA ALA A 112 31.18 -3.11 -2.61
C ALA A 112 31.15 -4.48 -3.34
N ARG A 113 30.12 -4.68 -4.16
CA ARG A 113 29.87 -5.93 -4.90
C ARG A 113 29.78 -5.65 -6.39
N ILE A 114 30.21 -6.60 -7.20
CA ILE A 114 30.03 -6.56 -8.65
C ILE A 114 28.54 -6.72 -8.94
N LYS A 115 28.04 -5.91 -9.88
CA LYS A 115 26.62 -5.92 -10.29
C LYS A 115 26.30 -7.11 -11.22
N TRP A 116 26.47 -8.34 -10.74
CA TRP A 116 26.28 -9.57 -11.52
C TRP A 116 24.90 -9.68 -12.19
N TRP A 117 23.87 -9.07 -11.60
CA TRP A 117 22.52 -9.02 -12.18
C TRP A 117 22.44 -8.30 -13.53
N ARG A 118 23.43 -7.46 -13.89
CA ARG A 118 23.52 -6.80 -15.21
C ARG A 118 24.15 -7.69 -16.28
N LEU A 119 24.66 -8.87 -15.93
CA LEU A 119 25.35 -9.73 -16.90
C LEU A 119 24.45 -10.09 -18.08
N LYS A 120 23.17 -10.38 -17.83
CA LYS A 120 22.18 -10.69 -18.89
C LYS A 120 22.01 -9.58 -19.94
N GLU A 121 22.32 -8.33 -19.59
CA GLU A 121 22.16 -7.18 -20.49
C GLU A 121 23.40 -6.95 -21.36
N ILE A 122 24.60 -7.36 -20.91
CA ILE A 122 25.89 -6.97 -21.49
C ILE A 122 26.79 -8.21 -21.69
N GLU A 123 26.21 -9.41 -21.72
CA GLU A 123 26.94 -10.69 -21.70
C GLU A 123 27.98 -10.79 -22.81
N ALA A 124 27.60 -10.55 -24.06
CA ALA A 124 28.49 -10.62 -25.21
C ALA A 124 29.70 -9.68 -25.09
N ALA A 125 29.50 -8.47 -24.56
CA ALA A 125 30.57 -7.50 -24.35
C ALA A 125 31.43 -7.81 -23.13
N VAL A 126 30.91 -8.53 -22.13
CA VAL A 126 31.74 -9.05 -21.02
C VAL A 126 32.61 -10.18 -21.54
N VAL A 127 32.02 -11.17 -22.21
CA VAL A 127 32.72 -12.37 -22.69
C VAL A 127 33.83 -12.01 -23.69
N SER A 128 33.57 -11.11 -24.63
CA SER A 128 34.56 -10.71 -25.64
C SER A 128 35.79 -9.97 -25.09
N ASN A 129 35.71 -9.42 -23.87
CA ASN A 129 36.80 -8.68 -23.24
C ASN A 129 37.58 -9.52 -22.23
N ILE A 130 37.20 -10.78 -21.99
CA ILE A 130 37.93 -11.69 -21.10
C ILE A 130 39.16 -12.22 -21.84
N LEU A 131 40.33 -11.74 -21.44
CA LEU A 131 41.62 -12.29 -21.87
C LEU A 131 42.10 -13.27 -20.79
N LEU A 132 42.05 -14.57 -21.12
CA LEU A 132 42.55 -15.61 -20.23
C LEU A 132 44.08 -15.66 -20.28
N PRO A 133 44.76 -15.85 -19.14
CA PRO A 133 46.21 -15.96 -19.09
C PRO A 133 46.70 -17.30 -19.66
N ALA A 134 48.00 -17.37 -19.95
CA ALA A 134 48.66 -18.61 -20.35
C ALA A 134 48.57 -19.65 -19.23
N VAL A 135 48.40 -20.92 -19.60
CA VAL A 135 48.30 -22.05 -18.66
C VAL A 135 49.67 -22.31 -18.07
N THR A 136 49.81 -22.17 -16.75
CA THR A 136 51.06 -22.44 -16.02
C THR A 136 50.87 -23.66 -15.11
N THR A 137 50.34 -23.45 -13.91
CA THR A 137 49.94 -24.50 -12.97
C THR A 137 48.43 -24.46 -12.77
N VAL A 138 47.83 -25.53 -12.26
CA VAL A 138 46.37 -25.59 -12.07
C VAL A 138 45.88 -24.43 -11.20
N ASP A 139 46.51 -24.20 -10.05
CA ASP A 139 46.11 -23.14 -9.12
C ASP A 139 46.32 -21.73 -9.69
N GLU A 140 47.46 -21.49 -10.36
CA GLU A 140 47.73 -20.18 -10.95
C GLU A 140 46.83 -19.90 -12.16
N THR A 141 46.52 -20.93 -12.95
CA THR A 141 45.62 -20.81 -14.10
C THR A 141 44.21 -20.47 -13.64
N TRP A 142 43.69 -21.14 -12.59
CA TRP A 142 42.37 -20.83 -12.03
C TRP A 142 42.32 -19.44 -11.40
N LYS A 143 43.36 -19.06 -10.64
CA LYS A 143 43.46 -17.74 -10.04
C LYS A 143 43.50 -16.65 -11.10
N GLY A 144 44.33 -16.81 -12.12
CA GLY A 144 44.46 -15.86 -13.23
C GLY A 144 43.18 -15.73 -14.05
N ALA A 145 42.48 -16.84 -14.31
CA ALA A 145 41.18 -16.82 -14.97
C ALA A 145 40.12 -16.07 -14.12
N ALA A 146 40.05 -16.36 -12.82
CA ALA A 146 39.12 -15.69 -11.90
C ALA A 146 39.39 -14.18 -11.83
N GLU A 147 40.66 -13.76 -11.77
CA GLU A 147 41.06 -12.36 -11.77
C GLU A 147 40.71 -11.66 -13.09
N ALA A 148 40.96 -12.30 -14.23
CA ALA A 148 40.60 -11.77 -15.55
C ALA A 148 39.10 -11.53 -15.67
N ILE A 149 38.28 -12.52 -15.30
CA ILE A 149 36.81 -12.43 -15.30
C ILE A 149 36.34 -11.31 -14.37
N THR A 150 36.86 -11.29 -13.14
CA THR A 150 36.45 -10.33 -12.11
C THR A 150 36.82 -8.89 -12.51
N ARG A 151 37.99 -8.69 -13.14
CA ARG A 151 38.44 -7.39 -13.64
C ARG A 151 37.53 -6.84 -14.73
N VAL A 152 37.21 -7.65 -15.74
CA VAL A 152 36.29 -7.26 -16.82
C VAL A 152 34.89 -7.00 -16.27
N ALA A 153 34.40 -7.86 -15.37
CA ALA A 153 33.12 -7.71 -14.74
C ALA A 153 33.04 -6.40 -13.92
N ARG A 154 34.08 -6.05 -13.15
CA ARG A 154 34.14 -4.76 -12.41
C ARG A 154 34.06 -3.56 -13.36
N SER A 155 34.76 -3.62 -14.50
CA SER A 155 34.77 -2.54 -15.49
C SER A 155 33.44 -2.39 -16.22
N LYS A 156 32.88 -3.49 -16.75
CA LYS A 156 31.69 -3.46 -17.63
C LYS A 156 30.37 -3.46 -16.86
N LEU A 157 30.26 -4.26 -15.79
CA LEU A 157 29.02 -4.32 -14.98
C LEU A 157 28.96 -3.19 -13.95
N GLY A 158 30.14 -2.71 -13.52
CA GLY A 158 30.29 -1.72 -12.47
C GLY A 158 30.18 -2.31 -11.07
N MET A 159 30.46 -1.48 -10.07
CA MET A 159 30.41 -1.85 -8.65
C MET A 159 29.32 -1.10 -7.89
N THR A 160 28.78 -1.72 -6.83
CA THR A 160 27.91 -1.02 -5.88
C THR A 160 28.73 -0.04 -5.05
N LYS A 161 28.12 1.11 -4.73
CA LYS A 161 28.72 2.08 -3.80
C LYS A 161 28.37 1.68 -2.36
N PRO A 162 29.35 1.44 -1.48
CA PRO A 162 29.08 1.07 -0.09
C PRO A 162 28.39 2.22 0.64
N GLY A 163 27.54 1.91 1.63
CA GLY A 163 26.90 2.91 2.50
C GLY A 163 25.75 3.70 1.86
N ARG A 164 25.48 3.56 0.56
CA ARG A 164 24.27 4.09 -0.09
C ARG A 164 23.03 3.34 0.39
N ARG A 165 21.87 4.01 0.37
CA ARG A 165 20.56 3.34 0.56
C ARG A 165 20.46 2.19 -0.45
N LYS A 166 20.11 1.00 0.03
CA LYS A 166 19.90 -0.19 -0.79
C LYS A 166 18.69 0.08 -1.69
N LEU A 167 18.98 0.34 -2.96
CA LEU A 167 18.02 0.21 -4.03
C LEU A 167 18.16 -1.24 -4.49
N ASP A 168 17.17 -2.07 -4.15
CA ASP A 168 17.22 -3.52 -4.32
C ASP A 168 17.65 -3.94 -5.73
N LYS A 169 17.32 -3.09 -6.71
CA LYS A 169 17.83 -3.14 -8.08
C LYS A 169 18.01 -1.69 -8.52
N GLN A 170 19.15 -1.33 -9.11
CA GLN A 170 19.17 -0.12 -9.95
C GLN A 170 18.15 -0.39 -11.05
N THR A 171 17.04 0.34 -11.04
CA THR A 171 15.93 0.11 -11.96
C THR A 171 16.50 0.05 -13.37
N TRP A 172 16.15 -0.95 -14.18
CA TRP A 172 16.59 -1.13 -15.58
C TRP A 172 16.47 0.15 -16.44
N LEU A 173 15.67 1.10 -15.95
CA LEU A 173 15.47 2.44 -16.50
C LEU A 173 16.65 3.41 -16.28
N TRP A 174 17.48 3.22 -15.25
CA TRP A 174 18.61 4.10 -14.93
C TRP A 174 19.91 3.61 -15.56
N THR A 175 20.06 3.87 -16.87
CA THR A 175 21.33 3.71 -17.59
C THR A 175 22.17 4.98 -17.52
N ASP A 176 23.48 4.88 -17.80
CA ASP A 176 24.40 6.04 -17.82
C ASP A 176 23.85 7.15 -18.75
N HIS A 177 23.44 6.79 -19.97
CA HIS A 177 22.79 7.72 -20.91
C HIS A 177 21.54 8.45 -20.35
N ILE A 178 20.69 7.78 -19.56
CA ILE A 178 19.50 8.43 -18.98
C ILE A 178 19.92 9.32 -17.81
N THR A 179 20.90 8.87 -17.04
CA THR A 179 21.49 9.65 -15.95
C THR A 179 22.10 10.94 -16.48
N ASP A 180 22.84 10.86 -17.59
CA ASP A 180 23.44 12.03 -18.25
C ASP A 180 22.39 13.01 -18.75
N LYS A 181 21.31 12.52 -19.38
CA LYS A 181 20.22 13.38 -19.85
C LYS A 181 19.44 14.05 -18.72
N VAL A 182 19.21 13.36 -17.60
CA VAL A 182 18.57 13.94 -16.42
C VAL A 182 19.49 14.96 -15.73
N CYS A 183 20.80 14.67 -15.67
CA CYS A 183 21.80 15.61 -15.14
C CYS A 183 21.84 16.90 -15.96
N GLU A 184 21.78 16.80 -17.29
CA GLU A 184 21.74 17.98 -18.16
C GLU A 184 20.43 18.75 -18.02
N GLU A 185 19.28 18.08 -17.86
CA GLU A 185 18.00 18.73 -17.53
C GLU A 185 18.10 19.53 -16.22
N GLU A 186 18.63 18.93 -15.16
CA GLU A 186 18.82 19.59 -13.86
C GLU A 186 19.77 20.80 -13.97
N LYS A 187 20.88 20.66 -14.70
CA LYS A 187 21.83 21.73 -14.96
C LYS A 187 21.18 22.93 -15.67
N GLN A 188 20.40 22.68 -16.72
CA GLN A 188 19.70 23.74 -17.45
C GLN A 188 18.59 24.37 -16.60
N TYR A 189 17.90 23.58 -15.76
CA TYR A 189 16.93 24.10 -14.81
C TYR A 189 17.57 25.04 -13.79
N HIS A 190 18.74 24.68 -13.24
CA HIS A 190 19.49 25.54 -12.33
C HIS A 190 19.97 26.83 -13.03
N ALA A 191 20.46 26.74 -14.27
CA ALA A 191 20.84 27.92 -15.04
C ALA A 191 19.65 28.87 -15.28
N PHE A 192 18.46 28.31 -15.57
CA PHE A 192 17.22 29.08 -15.66
C PHE A 192 16.85 29.74 -14.32
N LEU A 193 16.97 29.05 -13.18
CA LEU A 193 16.61 29.63 -11.88
C LEU A 193 17.47 30.85 -11.50
N ILE A 194 18.72 30.91 -11.99
CA ILE A 194 19.63 32.03 -11.74
C ILE A 194 19.28 33.24 -12.62
N VAL A 195 19.15 33.04 -13.93
CA VAL A 195 19.07 34.15 -14.91
C VAL A 195 17.63 34.50 -15.30
N LYS A 196 16.72 33.51 -15.32
CA LYS A 196 15.27 33.64 -15.60
C LYS A 196 14.92 34.37 -16.90
N THR A 197 15.63 34.05 -17.98
CA THR A 197 15.40 34.60 -19.32
C THR A 197 14.66 33.63 -20.24
N THR A 198 14.11 34.13 -21.34
CA THR A 198 13.44 33.32 -22.37
C THR A 198 14.39 32.28 -23.00
N ASP A 199 15.66 32.64 -23.25
CA ASP A 199 16.68 31.73 -23.78
C ASP A 199 17.00 30.58 -22.80
N THR A 200 17.20 30.89 -21.51
CA THR A 200 17.47 29.86 -20.49
C THR A 200 16.25 28.94 -20.27
N TRP A 201 15.03 29.48 -20.38
CA TRP A 201 13.81 28.68 -20.37
C TRP A 201 13.72 27.72 -21.56
N GLN A 202 14.04 28.19 -22.78
CA GLN A 202 14.05 27.36 -23.98
C GLN A 202 15.07 26.21 -23.88
N ARG A 203 16.27 26.49 -23.37
CA ARG A 203 17.31 25.46 -23.14
C ARG A 203 16.86 24.38 -22.17
N TYR A 204 16.22 24.76 -21.07
CA TYR A 204 15.63 23.80 -20.13
C TYR A 204 14.52 22.96 -20.79
N GLN A 205 13.62 23.57 -21.57
CA GLN A 205 12.56 22.83 -22.27
C GLN A 205 13.11 21.79 -23.25
N ILE A 206 14.17 22.14 -23.99
CA ILE A 206 14.85 21.21 -24.89
C ILE A 206 15.47 20.05 -24.09
N ALA A 207 16.24 20.34 -23.05
CA ALA A 207 16.88 19.31 -22.22
C ALA A 207 15.86 18.37 -21.56
N LYS A 208 14.77 18.93 -21.02
CA LYS A 208 13.65 18.16 -20.46
C LYS A 208 12.98 17.26 -21.51
N LYS A 209 12.77 17.77 -22.73
CA LYS A 209 12.20 16.96 -23.83
C LYS A 209 13.13 15.81 -24.20
N GLU A 210 14.44 16.06 -24.24
CA GLU A 210 15.44 15.02 -24.52
C GLU A 210 15.51 13.95 -23.43
N ALA A 211 15.50 14.34 -22.15
CA ALA A 211 15.46 13.41 -21.02
C ALA A 211 14.20 12.53 -21.06
N ASN A 212 13.02 13.15 -21.25
CA ASN A 212 11.77 12.43 -21.40
C ASN A 212 11.76 11.48 -22.60
N LYS A 213 12.33 11.90 -23.74
CA LYS A 213 12.47 11.05 -24.93
C LYS A 213 13.38 9.85 -24.65
N ALA A 214 14.52 10.05 -23.99
CA ALA A 214 15.43 8.98 -23.62
C ALA A 214 14.75 7.94 -22.69
N VAL A 215 14.02 8.41 -21.68
CA VAL A 215 13.24 7.58 -20.77
C VAL A 215 12.16 6.81 -21.53
N ALA A 216 11.41 7.47 -22.42
CA ALA A 216 10.36 6.84 -23.21
C ALA A 216 10.91 5.75 -24.14
N SER A 217 11.98 6.04 -24.88
CA SER A 217 12.64 5.07 -25.76
C SER A 217 13.15 3.84 -25.00
N LYS A 218 13.74 4.03 -23.81
CA LYS A 218 14.21 2.91 -23.00
C LYS A 218 13.05 2.07 -22.45
N LYS A 219 11.95 2.70 -22.03
CA LYS A 219 10.71 2.00 -21.63
C LYS A 219 10.15 1.17 -22.79
N ALA A 220 10.07 1.77 -23.98
CA ALA A 220 9.60 1.09 -25.18
C ALA A 220 10.49 -0.12 -25.52
N ALA A 221 11.82 0.05 -25.49
CA ALA A 221 12.77 -1.03 -25.77
C ALA A 221 12.68 -2.18 -24.75
N HIS A 222 12.59 -1.86 -23.45
CA HIS A 222 12.48 -2.88 -22.39
C HIS A 222 11.18 -3.70 -22.53
N TYR A 223 10.07 -3.05 -22.87
CA TYR A 223 8.78 -3.73 -23.03
C TYR A 223 8.52 -4.24 -24.46
N ALA A 224 9.43 -4.06 -25.42
CA ALA A 224 9.21 -4.47 -26.81
C ALA A 224 8.94 -5.97 -26.97
N ASP A 225 9.70 -6.82 -26.26
CA ASP A 225 9.50 -8.28 -26.28
C ASP A 225 8.19 -8.67 -25.58
N LEU A 226 7.84 -8.00 -24.48
CA LEU A 226 6.58 -8.20 -23.79
C LEU A 226 5.40 -7.84 -24.69
N ASN A 227 5.43 -6.67 -25.32
CA ASN A 227 4.41 -6.19 -26.24
C ASN A 227 4.23 -7.16 -27.41
N ARG A 228 5.34 -7.61 -28.02
CA ARG A 228 5.31 -8.63 -29.09
C ARG A 228 4.63 -9.93 -28.65
N LYS A 229 4.89 -10.39 -27.42
CA LYS A 229 4.24 -11.59 -26.86
C LYS A 229 2.75 -11.36 -26.59
N LEU A 230 2.36 -10.16 -26.17
CA LEU A 230 0.97 -9.78 -25.93
C LEU A 230 0.17 -9.64 -27.22
N GLU A 231 0.80 -9.21 -28.32
CA GLU A 231 0.19 -9.12 -29.66
C GLU A 231 0.04 -10.49 -30.35
N SER A 232 0.64 -11.54 -29.79
CA SER A 232 0.48 -12.90 -30.32
C SER A 232 -0.94 -13.45 -30.08
N ARG A 233 -1.35 -14.43 -30.88
CA ARG A 233 -2.63 -15.15 -30.71
C ARG A 233 -2.78 -15.81 -29.33
N ASN A 234 -1.67 -16.03 -28.61
CA ASN A 234 -1.62 -16.57 -27.25
C ASN A 234 -1.40 -15.49 -26.17
N GLY A 235 -1.47 -14.20 -26.52
CA GLY A 235 -1.23 -13.07 -25.63
C GLY A 235 -2.13 -13.08 -24.40
N GLU A 236 -3.41 -13.43 -24.57
CA GLU A 236 -4.37 -13.55 -23.47
C GLU A 236 -3.91 -14.59 -22.41
N ARG A 237 -3.50 -15.78 -22.86
CA ARG A 237 -2.93 -16.82 -21.97
C ARG A 237 -1.66 -16.35 -21.27
N TYR A 238 -0.87 -15.49 -21.92
CA TYR A 238 0.34 -14.92 -21.35
C TYR A 238 0.03 -13.89 -20.25
N VAL A 239 -0.98 -13.04 -20.44
CA VAL A 239 -1.49 -12.12 -19.40
C VAL A 239 -1.97 -12.89 -18.18
N TYR A 240 -2.79 -13.92 -18.36
CA TYR A 240 -3.26 -14.75 -17.24
C TYR A 240 -2.11 -15.43 -16.50
N ARG A 241 -1.06 -15.84 -17.20
CA ARG A 241 0.15 -16.41 -16.58
C ARG A 241 0.90 -15.37 -15.75
N LEU A 242 1.11 -14.16 -16.28
CA LEU A 242 1.74 -13.05 -15.55
C LEU A 242 0.96 -12.67 -14.29
N ALA A 243 -0.37 -12.57 -14.40
CA ALA A 243 -1.24 -12.29 -13.27
C ALA A 243 -1.14 -13.39 -12.19
N ARG A 244 -1.14 -14.66 -12.58
CA ARG A 244 -0.95 -15.79 -11.65
C ARG A 244 0.42 -15.78 -10.98
N THR A 245 1.50 -15.49 -11.71
CA THR A 245 2.85 -15.39 -11.13
C THR A 245 2.93 -14.26 -10.11
N ARG A 246 2.41 -13.07 -10.45
CA ARG A 246 2.36 -11.93 -9.53
C ARG A 246 1.55 -12.26 -8.27
N ASN A 247 0.40 -12.91 -8.42
CA ASN A 247 -0.40 -13.34 -7.27
C ASN A 247 0.36 -14.33 -6.37
N ARG A 248 1.09 -15.28 -6.95
CA ARG A 248 1.95 -16.20 -6.18
C ARG A 248 3.07 -15.47 -5.45
N GLU A 249 3.69 -14.45 -6.06
CA GLU A 249 4.73 -13.63 -5.41
C GLU A 249 4.20 -12.78 -4.25
N THR A 250 2.92 -12.42 -4.27
CA THR A 250 2.26 -11.70 -3.16
C THR A 250 1.76 -12.62 -2.05
N GLU A 251 1.67 -13.92 -2.29
CA GLU A 251 1.35 -14.93 -1.27
C GLU A 251 2.59 -15.14 -0.38
N TYR A 252 2.86 -14.20 0.52
CA TYR A 252 3.96 -14.20 1.51
C TYR A 252 3.86 -15.31 2.57
N ILE A 253 2.90 -16.20 2.41
CA ILE A 253 2.66 -17.35 3.27
C ILE A 253 2.79 -18.55 2.34
N GLU A 254 3.83 -19.36 2.53
CA GLU A 254 3.84 -20.73 2.03
C GLU A 254 2.53 -21.35 2.51
N LYS A 255 1.54 -21.48 1.60
CA LYS A 255 0.26 -22.10 1.92
C LYS A 255 0.58 -23.53 2.32
N PHE A 256 0.71 -23.74 3.62
CA PHE A 256 0.96 -25.05 4.19
C PHE A 256 -0.12 -25.99 3.70
N PHE A 257 0.27 -26.94 2.85
CA PHE A 257 -0.64 -27.85 2.18
C PHE A 257 -0.58 -29.21 2.88
N GLY A 258 -1.02 -29.24 4.14
CA GLY A 258 -1.01 -30.43 4.97
C GLY A 258 -2.38 -30.78 5.55
N ILE A 259 -2.69 -32.07 5.60
CA ILE A 259 -3.91 -32.62 6.22
C ILE A 259 -3.53 -33.85 7.04
N ASN A 260 -4.18 -34.07 8.18
CA ASN A 260 -3.97 -35.29 8.93
C ASN A 260 -4.67 -36.49 8.25
N ASP A 261 -4.00 -37.64 8.25
CA ASP A 261 -4.61 -38.92 7.90
C ASP A 261 -5.65 -39.34 8.97
N GLU A 262 -6.28 -40.49 8.79
CA GLU A 262 -7.28 -41.02 9.72
C GLU A 262 -6.72 -41.35 11.10
N ASN A 263 -5.41 -41.54 11.20
CA ASN A 263 -4.68 -41.88 12.43
C ASN A 263 -4.03 -40.64 13.08
N GLY A 264 -4.25 -39.44 12.53
CA GLY A 264 -3.71 -38.18 13.05
C GLY A 264 -2.31 -37.81 12.56
N HIS A 265 -1.70 -38.57 11.64
CA HIS A 265 -0.40 -38.24 11.07
C HIS A 265 -0.51 -37.19 9.97
N LEU A 266 0.38 -36.19 10.01
CA LEU A 266 0.37 -35.09 9.06
C LEU A 266 0.89 -35.55 7.68
N LEU A 267 0.01 -35.48 6.67
CA LEU A 267 0.37 -35.66 5.27
C LEU A 267 0.80 -34.31 4.67
N THR A 268 2.00 -34.24 4.11
CA THR A 268 2.54 -33.05 3.43
C THR A 268 2.70 -33.25 1.92
N ASP A 269 2.63 -34.50 1.42
CA ASP A 269 2.63 -34.79 -0.01
C ASP A 269 1.31 -34.39 -0.67
N ARG A 270 1.40 -33.60 -1.75
CA ARG A 270 0.23 -33.01 -2.40
C ARG A 270 -0.74 -34.06 -2.96
N ARG A 271 -0.26 -35.20 -3.45
CA ARG A 271 -1.14 -36.26 -3.99
C ARG A 271 -1.88 -36.96 -2.86
N GLN A 272 -1.19 -37.26 -1.76
CA GLN A 272 -1.77 -37.87 -0.57
C GLN A 272 -2.81 -36.94 0.09
N THR A 273 -2.50 -35.65 0.22
CA THR A 273 -3.42 -34.64 0.75
C THR A 273 -4.70 -34.54 -0.07
N LEU A 274 -4.61 -34.51 -1.42
CA LEU A 274 -5.79 -34.47 -2.29
C LEU A 274 -6.61 -35.77 -2.23
N LYS A 275 -5.95 -36.93 -2.10
CA LYS A 275 -6.63 -38.23 -1.93
C LYS A 275 -7.40 -38.27 -0.60
N ARG A 276 -6.78 -37.79 0.49
CA ARG A 276 -7.41 -37.70 1.81
C ARG A 276 -8.61 -36.75 1.80
N TRP A 277 -8.50 -35.58 1.16
CA TRP A 277 -9.63 -34.67 0.95
C TRP A 277 -10.79 -35.35 0.21
N ARG A 278 -10.50 -36.12 -0.85
CA ARG A 278 -11.53 -36.86 -1.59
C ARG A 278 -12.24 -37.89 -0.70
N GLN A 279 -11.50 -38.64 0.11
CA GLN A 279 -12.07 -39.62 1.05
C GLN A 279 -12.93 -38.95 2.13
N PHE A 280 -12.43 -37.86 2.72
CA PHE A 280 -13.17 -37.08 3.71
C PHE A 280 -14.50 -36.59 3.16
N PHE A 281 -14.50 -35.97 1.97
CA PHE A 281 -15.74 -35.48 1.35
C PHE A 281 -16.70 -36.60 0.94
N ALA A 282 -16.19 -37.73 0.45
CA ALA A 282 -17.03 -38.89 0.11
C ALA A 282 -17.74 -39.48 1.34
N ASN A 283 -17.07 -39.50 2.50
CA ASN A 283 -17.66 -40.00 3.75
C ASN A 283 -18.71 -39.07 4.33
N ILE A 284 -18.55 -37.75 4.21
CA ILE A 284 -19.55 -36.79 4.73
C ILE A 284 -20.72 -36.56 3.77
N SER A 285 -20.55 -36.79 2.46
CA SER A 285 -21.62 -36.59 1.47
C SER A 285 -22.55 -37.79 1.32
N THR A 286 -22.35 -38.86 2.08
CA THR A 286 -23.19 -40.07 2.09
C THR A 286 -24.03 -40.22 3.36
N VAL A 287 -23.89 -39.29 4.32
CA VAL A 287 -24.71 -39.28 5.53
C VAL A 287 -25.88 -38.33 5.32
N GLU A 288 -27.08 -38.89 5.13
CA GLU A 288 -28.33 -38.13 5.22
C GLU A 288 -28.51 -37.66 6.67
N PHE A 289 -28.42 -36.35 6.90
CA PHE A 289 -28.75 -35.79 8.20
C PHE A 289 -30.28 -35.75 8.32
N ALA A 290 -30.81 -36.28 9.43
CA ALA A 290 -32.23 -36.16 9.73
C ALA A 290 -32.62 -34.68 9.79
N HIS A 291 -33.39 -34.21 8.79
CA HIS A 291 -33.92 -32.86 8.81
C HIS A 291 -35.04 -32.76 9.85
N PRO A 292 -35.00 -31.79 10.78
CA PRO A 292 -36.15 -31.53 11.64
C PRO A 292 -37.35 -31.17 10.76
N ALA A 293 -38.53 -31.66 11.12
CA ALA A 293 -39.76 -31.42 10.38
C ALA A 293 -39.97 -29.91 10.18
N SER A 294 -40.21 -29.48 8.93
CA SER A 294 -40.53 -28.08 8.64
C SER A 294 -41.75 -27.66 9.46
N PRO A 295 -41.69 -26.51 10.17
CA PRO A 295 -42.87 -26.00 10.85
C PRO A 295 -43.96 -25.78 9.81
N ALA A 296 -45.13 -26.40 10.02
CA ALA A 296 -46.29 -26.19 9.16
C ALA A 296 -46.57 -24.68 9.07
N LEU A 297 -46.52 -24.14 7.85
CA LEU A 297 -46.88 -22.76 7.58
C LEU A 297 -48.31 -22.53 8.05
N ARG A 298 -48.49 -21.73 9.10
CA ARG A 298 -49.80 -21.20 9.48
C ARG A 298 -50.30 -20.39 8.28
N GLN A 299 -51.34 -20.88 7.63
CA GLN A 299 -52.07 -20.13 6.61
C GLN A 299 -52.73 -18.94 7.31
N TYR A 300 -52.15 -17.74 7.16
CA TYR A 300 -52.83 -16.51 7.52
C TYR A 300 -53.80 -16.18 6.40
N THR A 301 -55.09 -16.45 6.63
CA THR A 301 -56.18 -15.94 5.78
C THR A 301 -56.38 -14.47 6.13
N VAL A 302 -56.02 -13.57 5.20
CA VAL A 302 -56.30 -12.14 5.34
C VAL A 302 -57.70 -11.89 4.74
N PRO A 303 -58.67 -11.35 5.49
CA PRO A 303 -59.99 -11.08 4.94
C PRO A 303 -59.94 -9.84 4.03
N PHE A 304 -60.28 -10.05 2.76
CA PHE A 304 -60.45 -8.99 1.76
C PHE A 304 -61.78 -8.28 2.05
N ARG A 305 -61.75 -7.01 2.50
CA ARG A 305 -62.94 -6.15 2.51
C ARG A 305 -63.10 -5.49 1.14
N ARG A 306 -64.30 -5.58 0.57
CA ARG A 306 -64.75 -4.78 -0.58
C ARG A 306 -64.90 -3.32 -0.18
#